data_AF-A0A174BV48-F1
#
_entry.id   AF-A0A174BV48-F1
#
_cell.length_a   1.000
_cell.length_b   1.000
_cell.length_c   1.000
_cell.angle_alpha   90.00
_cell.angle_beta   90.00
_cell.angle_gamma   90.00
#
_symmetry.space_group_name_H-M   'P 1'
#
loop_
_entity.id
_entity.type
_entity.pdbx_description
1 polymer ?
#
loop_
_entity_poly.entity_id
_entity_poly.type
_entity_poly.pdbx_seq_one_letter_code
_entity_poly.pdbx_strand_id
1 'polypeptide(L)'
;MTWPFENDTSGIVKRISNRSISANRKRNIFIVLTIALASALLSAIVLYGFGGMQETQNRNQKTAQIMYHAISEQQRQELYKQEEIAWVGEFFNAFSEQVNHSTVHFTYANADMLKSQSMP
;
A
#
# COMPACT_ATOMS: atom_id res chain seq x y z
N MET A 1 -38.71 -9.53 33.50
CA MET A 1 -39.97 -10.29 33.56
C MET A 1 -40.22 -10.78 32.14
N THR A 2 -39.82 -12.02 31.83
CA THR A 2 -40.15 -12.63 30.54
C THR A 2 -41.65 -12.93 30.54
N TRP A 3 -42.35 -12.48 29.50
CA TRP A 3 -43.80 -12.57 29.45
C TRP A 3 -44.24 -14.03 29.38
N PRO A 4 -45.32 -14.44 30.07
CA PRO A 4 -45.68 -15.85 30.28
C PRO A 4 -46.15 -16.59 29.01
N PHE A 5 -46.12 -15.93 27.84
CA PHE A 5 -46.58 -16.47 26.54
C PHE A 5 -45.56 -16.32 25.40
N GLU A 6 -44.34 -15.85 25.67
CA GLU A 6 -43.29 -15.85 24.65
C GLU A 6 -42.79 -17.29 24.42
N ASN A 7 -43.36 -17.93 23.41
CA ASN A 7 -42.93 -19.23 22.94
C ASN A 7 -41.55 -19.10 22.28
N ASP A 8 -40.49 -19.41 23.04
CA ASP A 8 -39.13 -19.51 22.50
C ASP A 8 -39.02 -20.73 21.58
N THR A 9 -39.33 -20.50 20.30
CA THR A 9 -39.25 -21.51 19.25
C THR A 9 -37.84 -21.69 18.69
N SER A 10 -36.83 -20.96 19.19
CA SER A 10 -35.46 -21.00 18.67
C SER A 10 -34.86 -22.41 18.70
N GLY A 11 -35.16 -23.18 19.75
CA GLY A 11 -34.72 -24.58 19.88
C GLY A 11 -35.32 -25.49 18.80
N ILE A 12 -36.59 -25.31 18.47
CA ILE A 12 -37.29 -26.07 17.43
C ILE A 12 -36.75 -25.67 16.05
N VAL A 13 -36.64 -24.38 15.78
CA VAL A 13 -36.09 -23.83 14.53
C VAL A 13 -34.67 -24.36 14.31
N LYS A 14 -33.80 -24.29 15.34
CA LYS A 14 -32.42 -24.79 15.25
C LYS A 14 -32.36 -26.29 14.98
N ARG A 15 -33.22 -27.09 15.62
CA ARG A 15 -33.31 -28.54 15.37
C ARG A 15 -33.72 -28.84 13.93
N ILE A 16 -34.74 -28.15 13.41
CA ILE A 16 -35.22 -28.34 12.03
C ILE A 16 -34.17 -27.87 11.01
N SER A 17 -33.58 -26.68 11.22
CA SER A 17 -32.52 -26.15 10.37
C SER A 17 -31.31 -27.07 10.32
N ASN A 18 -30.85 -27.61 11.46
CA ASN A 18 -29.73 -28.55 11.48
C ASN A 18 -30.03 -29.83 10.70
N ARG A 19 -31.24 -30.40 10.84
CA ARG A 19 -31.67 -31.57 10.05
C ARG A 19 -31.72 -31.26 8.55
N SER A 20 -32.20 -30.09 8.17
CA SER A 20 -32.24 -29.63 6.78
C SER A 20 -30.84 -29.43 6.20
N ILE A 21 -29.91 -28.89 7.01
CA ILE A 21 -28.51 -28.69 6.63
C ILE A 21 -27.80 -30.04 6.45
N SER A 22 -28.03 -31.00 7.35
CA SER A 22 -27.42 -32.33 7.24
C SER A 22 -27.97 -33.16 6.07
N ALA A 23 -29.27 -33.02 5.77
CA ALA A 23 -29.92 -33.78 4.70
C ALA A 23 -29.39 -33.38 3.30
N ASN A 24 -29.07 -32.10 3.09
CA ASN A 24 -28.63 -31.57 1.80
C ASN A 24 -27.12 -31.27 1.77
N ARG A 25 -26.29 -32.20 2.29
CA ARG A 25 -24.85 -32.00 2.51
C ARG A 25 -24.11 -31.50 1.27
N LYS A 26 -24.33 -32.10 0.09
CA LYS A 26 -23.65 -31.70 -1.17
C LYS A 26 -23.97 -30.27 -1.58
N ARG A 27 -25.26 -29.89 -1.56
CA ARG A 27 -25.71 -28.52 -1.89
C ARG A 27 -25.12 -27.50 -0.93
N ASN A 28 -25.11 -27.81 0.37
CA ASN A 28 -24.66 -26.87 1.39
C ASN A 28 -23.14 -26.68 1.35
N ILE A 29 -22.37 -27.75 1.08
CA ILE A 29 -20.92 -27.62 0.82
C ILE A 29 -20.67 -26.70 -0.37
N PHE A 30 -21.41 -26.87 -1.48
CA PHE A 30 -21.26 -26.02 -2.64
C PHE A 30 -21.55 -24.55 -2.34
N ILE A 31 -22.64 -24.25 -1.60
CA ILE A 31 -22.98 -22.88 -1.19
C ILE A 31 -21.86 -22.26 -0.34
N VAL A 32 -21.37 -22.98 0.67
CA VAL A 32 -20.29 -22.48 1.53
C VAL A 32 -19.01 -22.23 0.72
N LEU A 33 -18.67 -23.14 -0.19
CA LEU A 33 -17.53 -22.96 -1.10
C LEU A 33 -17.70 -21.73 -2.00
N THR A 34 -18.89 -21.53 -2.58
CA THR A 34 -19.17 -20.35 -3.42
C THR A 34 -19.03 -19.06 -2.62
N ILE A 35 -19.55 -18.99 -1.40
CA ILE A 35 -19.42 -17.82 -0.53
C ILE A 35 -17.95 -17.58 -0.15
N ALA A 36 -17.23 -18.64 0.22
CA ALA A 36 -15.81 -18.56 0.54
C ALA A 36 -14.97 -18.08 -0.66
N LEU A 37 -15.24 -18.61 -1.87
CA LEU A 37 -14.58 -18.19 -3.10
C LEU A 37 -14.89 -16.74 -3.45
N ALA A 38 -16.16 -16.33 -3.41
CA ALA A 38 -16.56 -14.96 -3.71
C ALA A 38 -15.91 -13.95 -2.76
N SER A 39 -15.92 -14.24 -1.46
CA SER A 39 -15.27 -13.38 -0.45
C SER A 39 -13.74 -13.34 -0.60
N ALA A 40 -13.10 -14.48 -0.90
CA ALA A 40 -11.67 -14.54 -1.16
C ALA A 40 -11.29 -13.73 -2.41
N LEU A 41 -12.06 -13.84 -3.50
CA LEU A 41 -11.82 -13.10 -4.74
C LEU A 41 -11.98 -11.59 -4.54
N LEU A 42 -13.03 -11.16 -3.84
CA LEU A 42 -13.21 -9.74 -3.51
C LEU A 42 -12.05 -9.22 -2.66
N SER A 43 -11.63 -9.99 -1.66
CA SER A 43 -10.48 -9.63 -0.82
C SER A 43 -9.18 -9.54 -1.62
N ALA A 44 -8.95 -10.47 -2.54
CA ALA A 44 -7.78 -10.46 -3.42
C ALA A 44 -7.76 -9.24 -4.34
N ILE A 45 -8.90 -8.84 -4.91
CA ILE A 45 -9.01 -7.64 -5.75
C ILE A 45 -8.68 -6.39 -4.94
N VAL A 46 -9.24 -6.26 -3.73
CA VAL A 46 -8.96 -5.14 -2.83
C VAL A 46 -7.47 -5.09 -2.49
N LEU A 47 -6.88 -6.21 -2.06
CA LEU A 47 -5.46 -6.27 -1.72
C LEU A 47 -4.55 -5.95 -2.91
N TYR A 48 -4.87 -6.44 -4.11
CA TYR A 48 -4.10 -6.14 -5.30
C TYR A 48 -4.19 -4.66 -5.70
N GLY A 49 -5.39 -4.08 -5.68
CA GLY A 49 -5.61 -2.67 -6.02
C GLY A 49 -4.91 -1.71 -5.06
N PHE A 50 -5.08 -1.91 -3.75
CA PHE A 50 -4.44 -1.06 -2.75
C PHE A 50 -2.94 -1.35 -2.60
N GLY A 51 -2.54 -2.62 -2.60
CA GLY A 51 -1.15 -3.03 -2.44
C GLY A 51 -0.25 -2.54 -3.59
N GLY A 52 -0.69 -2.70 -4.84
CA GLY A 52 0.06 -2.22 -6.00
C GLY A 52 0.19 -0.69 -6.04
N MET A 53 -0.87 0.03 -5.64
CA MET A 53 -0.85 1.48 -5.56
C MET A 53 0.10 1.98 -4.47
N GLN A 54 0.12 1.33 -3.30
CA GLN A 54 1.01 1.67 -2.19
C GLN A 54 2.49 1.45 -2.55
N GLU A 55 2.82 0.34 -3.21
CA GLU A 55 4.19 0.09 -3.65
C GLU A 55 4.65 1.12 -4.68
N THR A 56 3.80 1.44 -5.65
CA THR A 56 4.08 2.45 -6.68
C THR A 56 4.28 3.83 -6.06
N GLN A 57 3.42 4.21 -5.11
CA GLN A 57 3.53 5.48 -4.41
C GLN A 57 4.82 5.56 -3.57
N ASN A 58 5.18 4.49 -2.86
CA ASN A 58 6.43 4.41 -2.10
C ASN A 58 7.67 4.54 -2.99
N ARG A 59 7.67 3.92 -4.18
CA ARG A 59 8.75 4.06 -5.15
C ARG A 59 8.85 5.50 -5.67
N ASN A 60 7.71 6.10 -5.99
CA ASN A 60 7.64 7.46 -6.52
C ASN A 60 8.05 8.52 -5.48
N GLN A 61 7.76 8.30 -4.20
CA GLN A 61 8.18 9.21 -3.12
C GLN A 61 9.71 9.24 -2.94
N LYS A 62 10.38 8.10 -3.12
CA LYS A 62 11.84 7.97 -2.95
C LYS A 62 12.65 8.44 -4.15
N THR A 63 12.01 8.63 -5.30
CA THR A 63 12.71 8.89 -6.57
C THR A 63 12.50 10.33 -7.00
N ALA A 64 13.59 11.05 -7.29
CA ALA A 64 13.49 12.35 -7.96
C ALA A 64 12.94 12.17 -9.37
N GLN A 65 11.85 12.87 -9.70
CA GLN A 65 11.21 12.76 -11.02
C GLN A 65 11.79 13.77 -12.03
N ILE A 66 12.27 14.91 -11.55
CA ILE A 66 12.78 16.00 -12.37
C ILE A 66 14.12 16.45 -11.79
N MET A 67 15.10 16.66 -12.67
CA MET A 67 16.41 17.16 -12.30
C MET A 67 16.74 18.41 -13.11
N TYR A 68 16.91 19.52 -12.41
CA TYR A 68 17.36 20.76 -13.01
C TYR A 68 18.87 20.88 -12.90
N HIS A 69 19.49 21.41 -13.95
CA HIS A 69 20.92 21.71 -13.99
C HIS A 69 21.11 23.22 -14.00
N ALA A 70 22.11 23.72 -13.27
CA ALA A 70 22.51 25.12 -13.26
C ALA A 70 21.35 26.12 -12.97
N ILE A 71 20.54 25.83 -11.96
CA ILE A 71 19.47 26.73 -11.50
C ILE A 71 20.01 27.86 -10.64
N SER A 72 19.38 29.04 -10.72
CA SER A 72 19.70 30.14 -9.82
C SER A 72 19.11 29.90 -8.42
N GLU A 73 19.69 30.54 -7.41
CA GLU A 73 19.18 30.52 -6.04
C GLU A 73 17.72 31.01 -5.93
N GLN A 74 17.32 31.96 -6.78
CA GLN A 74 15.95 32.48 -6.80
C GLN A 74 14.97 31.43 -7.33
N GLN A 75 15.30 30.79 -8.45
CA GLN A 75 14.48 29.70 -9.02
C GLN A 75 14.37 28.51 -8.05
N ARG A 76 15.46 28.22 -7.34
CA ARG A 76 15.47 27.19 -6.29
C ARG A 76 14.51 27.49 -5.15
N GLN A 77 14.53 28.73 -4.64
CA GLN A 77 13.59 29.13 -3.58
C GLN A 77 12.13 29.11 -4.03
N GLU A 78 11.86 29.36 -5.30
CA GLU A 78 10.52 29.21 -5.86
C GLU A 78 10.06 27.76 -5.86
N LEU A 79 10.95 26.80 -6.20
CA LEU A 79 10.64 25.37 -6.14
C LEU A 79 10.30 24.89 -4.71
N TYR A 80 11.02 25.38 -3.70
CA TYR A 80 10.71 25.07 -2.29
C TYR A 80 9.35 25.61 -1.81
N LYS A 81 8.77 26.60 -2.50
CA LYS A 81 7.49 27.23 -2.12
C LYS A 81 6.27 26.56 -2.76
N GLN A 82 6.47 25.63 -3.69
CA GLN A 82 5.35 24.97 -4.39
C GLN A 82 4.80 23.82 -3.53
N GLU A 83 3.54 23.93 -3.12
CA GLU A 83 2.86 22.90 -2.30
C GLU A 83 2.69 21.56 -3.05
N GLU A 84 2.72 21.59 -4.38
CA GLU A 84 2.58 20.42 -5.26
C GLU A 84 3.85 19.55 -5.27
N ILE A 85 5.00 20.11 -4.86
CA ILE A 85 6.27 19.41 -4.84
C ILE A 85 6.45 18.76 -3.46
N ALA A 86 6.51 17.42 -3.44
CA ALA A 86 6.64 16.67 -2.20
C ALA A 86 7.98 16.90 -1.48
N TRP A 87 9.06 17.08 -2.23
CA TRP A 87 10.39 17.42 -1.70
C TRP A 87 11.30 17.94 -2.81
N VAL A 88 12.29 18.74 -2.43
CA VAL A 88 13.37 19.21 -3.31
C VAL A 88 14.69 18.87 -2.62
N GLY A 89 15.60 18.22 -3.36
CA GLY A 89 16.92 17.86 -2.87
C GLY A 89 17.99 18.40 -3.81
N GLU A 90 19.15 18.69 -3.25
CA GLU A 90 20.28 19.25 -3.97
C GLU A 90 21.44 18.25 -3.92
N PHE A 91 22.09 18.07 -5.06
CA PHE A 91 23.35 17.37 -5.10
C PHE A 91 24.29 18.01 -6.12
N PHE A 92 25.58 17.90 -5.87
CA PHE A 92 26.63 18.42 -6.73
C PHE A 92 27.74 17.37 -6.83
N ASN A 93 28.04 16.93 -8.04
CA ASN A 93 29.19 16.07 -8.27
C ASN A 93 30.46 16.94 -8.32
N ALA A 94 31.32 16.81 -7.33
CA ALA A 94 32.55 17.60 -7.23
C ALA A 94 33.61 17.10 -8.21
N PHE A 95 33.91 15.80 -8.18
CA PHE A 95 34.77 15.14 -9.15
C PHE A 95 34.58 13.63 -9.08
N SER A 96 35.12 12.95 -10.10
CA SER A 96 35.15 11.49 -10.15
C SER A 96 36.55 11.03 -10.52
N GLU A 97 37.06 10.02 -9.83
CA GLU A 97 38.42 9.50 -10.04
C GLU A 97 38.37 7.99 -10.27
N GLN A 98 39.10 7.51 -11.27
CA GLN A 98 39.28 6.07 -11.48
C GLN A 98 40.41 5.58 -10.58
N VAL A 99 40.07 4.71 -9.63
CA VAL A 99 41.03 4.04 -8.75
C VAL A 99 41.02 2.55 -9.09
N ASN A 100 42.10 2.07 -9.71
CA ASN A 100 42.23 0.71 -10.24
C ASN A 100 41.17 0.36 -11.30
N HIS A 101 40.19 -0.47 -10.94
CA HIS A 101 39.07 -0.92 -11.79
C HIS A 101 37.72 -0.35 -11.30
N SER A 102 37.73 0.77 -10.58
CA SER A 102 36.53 1.36 -9.99
C SER A 102 36.55 2.88 -10.06
N THR A 103 35.41 3.47 -10.43
CA THR A 103 35.21 4.92 -10.38
C THR A 103 34.69 5.33 -9.02
N VAL A 104 35.40 6.21 -8.33
CA VAL A 104 34.94 6.85 -7.10
C VAL A 104 34.31 8.20 -7.48
N HIS A 105 33.06 8.40 -7.08
CA HIS A 105 32.35 9.67 -7.26
C HIS A 105 32.31 10.44 -5.95
N PHE A 106 32.84 11.66 -5.94
CA PHE A 106 32.70 12.58 -4.81
C PHE A 106 31.52 13.49 -5.08
N THR A 107 30.40 13.22 -4.41
CA THR A 107 29.15 13.96 -4.57
C THR A 107 28.74 14.57 -3.23
N TYR A 108 28.51 15.87 -3.22
CA TYR A 108 27.81 16.55 -2.13
C TYR A 108 26.29 16.34 -2.32
N ALA A 109 25.56 16.06 -1.25
CA ALA A 109 24.11 16.04 -1.23
C ALA A 109 23.62 16.74 0.04
N ASN A 110 22.57 17.55 -0.07
CA ASN A 110 21.96 18.20 1.09
C ASN A 110 21.15 17.20 1.94
N ALA A 111 20.77 17.60 3.16
CA ALA A 111 20.04 16.73 4.08
C ALA A 111 18.71 16.22 3.51
N ASP A 112 18.02 17.03 2.70
CA ASP A 112 16.72 16.67 2.11
C ASP A 112 16.88 15.59 1.03
N MET A 113 17.92 15.67 0.20
CA MET A 113 18.28 14.64 -0.76
C MET A 113 18.71 13.32 -0.08
N LEU A 114 19.47 13.39 1.01
CA LEU A 114 19.88 12.19 1.75
C LEU A 114 18.69 11.50 2.43
N LYS A 115 17.80 12.28 3.05
CA LYS A 115 16.56 11.78 3.66
C LYS A 115 15.64 11.10 2.66
N SER A 116 15.48 11.66 1.45
CA SER A 116 14.62 11.05 0.42
C SER A 116 15.13 9.68 -0.04
N GLN A 117 16.45 9.49 -0.02
CA GLN A 117 17.11 8.21 -0.35
C GLN A 117 17.18 7.23 0.82
N SER A 118 16.57 7.54 1.97
CA SER A 118 16.67 6.72 3.19
C SER A 118 18.13 6.50 3.64
N MET A 119 19.01 7.44 3.32
CA MET A 119 20.40 7.43 3.79
C MET A 119 20.47 8.16 5.14
N PRO A 120 21.25 7.65 6.12
CA PRO A 120 21.40 8.28 7.43
C PRO A 120 22.06 9.66 7.37
#